data_AF-A0A8J2JZL3-F1
#
_entry.id   AF-A0A8J2JZL3-F1
#
_cell.length_a   1.000
_cell.length_b   1.000
_cell.length_c   1.000
_cell.angle_alpha   90.00
_cell.angle_beta   90.00
_cell.angle_gamma   90.00
#
_symmetry.space_group_name_H-M   'P 1'
#
loop_
_entity.id
_entity.type
_entity.pdbx_description
1 polymer ?
#
loop_
_entity_poly.entity_id
_entity_poly.type
_entity_poly.pdbx_seq_one_letter_code
_entity_poly.pdbx_strand_id
1 'polypeptide(L)'
;MDLGGNGAKDKIGILLNITYFSSLGLQNQSYIRSNMSASIPAFQLVEEPRILEPILTQRLPVSTNIYNILKQNKSWKSEHQWFTLQDLTAKDVWVVVTYVRKDYGQVICISRPPNAQVTPEIRTAFSNCEFIDWSESFMAACIETPVSDMISSISIRDKGNCTEIHPCYVYSMDPEEALQLNIPSGNYEIKSIDTEEGIEFLLKTWKYAMEGSRDYVENCLKRNLSFGVYINNEIVADVIFDCHGLIGMLYSLPEYRGQGLGQLVMRKAMKESAAHQFVPGSTVEKRNIAARTFMERVGYKVAAEVDYLFYNKPTY
;
A
#
# COMPACT_ATOMS: atom_id res chain seq x y z
N MET A 1 -25.46 -41.78 47.74
CA MET A 1 -24.18 -42.19 48.36
C MET A 1 -23.15 -41.22 47.80
N ASP A 2 -22.95 -40.01 48.30
CA ASP A 2 -22.66 -39.54 49.67
C ASP A 2 -21.41 -40.17 50.31
N LEU A 3 -20.67 -39.30 51.02
CA LEU A 3 -19.43 -39.44 51.80
C LEU A 3 -18.12 -39.36 50.96
N GLY A 4 -17.16 -38.45 51.16
CA GLY A 4 -16.84 -37.56 52.28
C GLY A 4 -15.56 -38.01 53.01
N GLY A 5 -14.53 -37.15 53.07
CA GLY A 5 -13.64 -37.08 54.25
C GLY A 5 -12.12 -37.32 54.10
N ASN A 6 -11.37 -36.23 54.31
CA ASN A 6 -10.18 -36.05 55.18
C ASN A 6 -8.82 -36.76 54.92
N GLY A 7 -7.73 -35.97 55.04
CA GLY A 7 -6.54 -36.41 55.79
C GLY A 7 -5.14 -35.95 55.36
N ALA A 8 -4.79 -34.69 55.67
CA ALA A 8 -3.51 -34.10 56.11
C ALA A 8 -2.11 -34.76 55.92
N LYS A 9 -1.12 -33.84 55.78
CA LYS A 9 0.36 -33.87 56.03
C LYS A 9 1.18 -34.09 54.74
N ASP A 10 2.03 -33.15 54.31
CA ASP A 10 3.26 -32.77 55.00
C ASP A 10 3.65 -31.28 54.93
N LYS A 11 4.32 -30.83 55.99
CA LYS A 11 5.07 -29.57 56.12
C LYS A 11 6.54 -29.83 55.78
N ILE A 12 7.23 -28.88 55.15
CA ILE A 12 8.57 -28.39 55.50
C ILE A 12 8.65 -26.95 54.99
N GLY A 13 8.89 -26.01 55.90
CA GLY A 13 9.04 -24.59 55.59
C GLY A 13 10.49 -24.19 55.41
N ILE A 14 10.72 -23.05 54.74
CA ILE A 14 11.92 -22.24 54.85
C ILE A 14 11.47 -20.77 54.88
N LEU A 15 11.78 -20.08 55.97
CA LEU A 15 11.82 -18.62 56.08
C LEU A 15 12.93 -18.09 55.15
N LEU A 16 12.68 -17.02 54.40
CA LEU A 16 13.75 -16.18 53.89
C LEU A 16 13.48 -14.69 54.14
N ASN A 17 14.52 -14.06 54.65
CA ASN A 17 14.60 -12.73 55.21
C ASN A 17 14.29 -11.62 54.21
N ILE A 18 13.47 -10.67 54.65
CA ILE A 18 13.46 -9.30 54.13
C ILE A 18 14.65 -8.60 54.79
N THR A 19 15.64 -8.13 54.03
CA THR A 19 16.35 -6.83 54.12
C THR A 19 17.51 -6.80 53.10
N TYR A 20 17.79 -5.62 52.54
CA TYR A 20 18.95 -5.18 51.72
C TYR A 20 18.82 -5.21 50.19
N PHE A 21 18.31 -4.11 49.63
CA PHE A 21 18.86 -3.47 48.43
C PHE A 21 18.66 -1.95 48.52
N SER A 22 19.59 -1.27 49.19
CA SER A 22 19.68 0.19 49.21
C SER A 22 21.14 0.61 49.00
N SER A 23 21.61 0.59 47.74
CA SER A 23 22.83 1.32 47.33
C SER A 23 23.12 1.33 45.81
N LEU A 24 22.36 0.62 44.97
CA LEU A 24 22.58 0.63 43.50
C LEU A 24 21.77 1.71 42.73
N GLY A 25 21.19 2.68 43.44
CA GLY A 25 20.19 3.60 42.89
C GLY A 25 20.67 4.97 42.38
N LEU A 26 21.97 5.31 42.44
CA LEU A 26 22.39 6.72 42.20
C LEU A 26 23.57 6.93 41.24
N GLN A 27 24.16 5.88 40.65
CA GLN A 27 25.25 6.05 39.67
C GLN A 27 24.87 5.73 38.20
N ASN A 28 23.66 5.23 37.93
CA ASN A 28 23.20 4.98 36.55
C ASN A 28 22.34 6.11 35.94
N GLN A 29 22.00 7.16 36.70
CA GLN A 29 21.20 8.28 36.16
C GLN A 29 22.02 9.34 35.41
N SER A 30 23.35 9.36 35.56
CA SER A 30 24.23 10.30 34.87
C SER A 30 24.75 9.77 33.53
N TYR A 31 24.69 8.47 33.26
CA TYR A 31 25.16 7.87 32.00
C TYR A 31 24.06 7.74 30.93
N ILE A 32 22.79 8.01 31.29
CA ILE A 32 21.64 7.97 30.35
C ILE A 32 21.29 9.39 29.82
N ARG A 33 21.91 10.45 30.34
CA ARG A 33 21.65 11.85 29.95
C ARG A 33 22.68 12.44 28.98
N SER A 34 23.18 11.65 28.04
CA SER A 34 24.05 12.14 26.97
C SER A 34 23.69 11.64 25.56
N ASN A 35 22.51 11.03 25.38
CA ASN A 35 21.92 10.93 24.04
C ASN A 35 21.13 12.21 23.78
N MET A 36 21.71 13.05 22.93
CA MET A 36 21.11 14.27 22.41
C MET A 36 19.63 14.05 22.10
N SER A 37 18.77 14.95 22.58
CA SER A 37 17.39 15.09 22.13
C SER A 37 17.41 15.34 20.62
N ALA A 38 17.39 14.29 19.80
CA ALA A 38 17.17 14.43 18.38
C ALA A 38 15.80 15.12 18.20
N SER A 39 15.78 16.26 17.51
CA SER A 39 14.54 16.98 17.24
C SER A 39 13.61 16.09 16.41
N ILE A 40 12.35 15.98 16.81
CA ILE A 40 11.33 15.27 16.02
C ILE A 40 11.22 15.99 14.67
N PRO A 41 11.39 15.29 13.54
CA PRO A 41 11.27 15.91 12.22
C PRO A 41 9.81 16.33 12.00
N ALA A 42 9.61 17.50 11.37
CA ALA A 42 8.30 18.01 11.04
C ALA A 42 7.92 17.65 9.60
N PHE A 43 6.62 17.45 9.37
CA PHE A 43 6.07 17.33 8.03
C PHE A 43 5.91 18.70 7.39
N GLN A 44 6.17 18.77 6.09
CA GLN A 44 5.98 19.96 5.27
C GLN A 44 5.03 19.64 4.12
N LEU A 45 4.02 20.47 3.91
CA LEU A 45 3.13 20.37 2.75
C LEU A 45 3.92 20.75 1.48
N VAL A 46 3.72 19.98 0.42
CA VAL A 46 4.35 20.17 -0.89
C VAL A 46 3.30 20.70 -1.87
N GLU A 47 3.28 22.02 -2.05
CA GLU A 47 2.34 22.72 -2.93
C GLU A 47 2.52 22.35 -4.42
N GLU A 48 3.77 22.08 -4.83
CA GLU A 48 4.09 21.66 -6.19
C GLU A 48 4.77 20.28 -6.21
N PRO A 49 3.99 19.19 -6.21
CA PRO A 49 4.49 17.82 -6.07
C PRO A 49 5.53 17.39 -7.10
N ARG A 50 5.58 18.05 -8.28
CA ARG A 50 6.54 17.72 -9.35
C ARG A 50 8.00 17.80 -8.91
N ILE A 51 8.30 18.61 -7.89
CA ILE A 51 9.65 18.69 -7.31
C ILE A 51 10.11 17.36 -6.68
N LEU A 52 9.17 16.45 -6.39
CA LEU A 52 9.45 15.12 -5.83
C LEU A 52 9.85 14.09 -6.91
N GLU A 53 9.69 14.41 -8.20
CA GLU A 53 9.96 13.46 -9.29
C GLU A 53 11.40 12.91 -9.27
N PRO A 54 12.46 13.74 -9.12
CA PRO A 54 13.83 13.21 -9.07
C PRO A 54 14.06 12.26 -7.89
N ILE A 55 13.46 12.57 -6.73
CA ILE A 55 13.56 11.75 -5.51
C ILE A 55 12.90 10.39 -5.74
N LEU A 56 11.67 10.39 -6.26
CA LEU A 56 10.91 9.17 -6.51
C LEU A 56 11.52 8.34 -7.63
N THR A 57 12.12 8.97 -8.64
CA THR A 57 12.82 8.29 -9.75
C THR A 57 14.02 7.49 -9.24
N GLN A 58 14.81 8.06 -8.33
CA GLN A 58 15.96 7.37 -7.70
C GLN A 58 15.56 6.16 -6.84
N ARG A 59 14.28 6.06 -6.47
CA ARG A 59 13.74 4.98 -5.63
C ARG A 59 13.02 3.90 -6.43
N LEU A 60 12.97 4.03 -7.75
CA LEU A 60 12.44 2.97 -8.60
C LEU A 60 13.32 1.71 -8.51
N PRO A 61 12.73 0.51 -8.60
CA PRO A 61 11.30 0.25 -8.83
C PRO A 61 10.43 0.22 -7.56
N VAL A 62 11.00 0.41 -6.37
CA VAL A 62 10.25 0.31 -5.10
C VAL A 62 9.16 1.39 -4.99
N SER A 63 9.45 2.61 -5.44
CA SER A 63 8.53 3.75 -5.43
C SER A 63 7.52 3.79 -6.57
N THR A 64 7.37 2.71 -7.36
CA THR A 64 6.57 2.70 -8.60
C THR A 64 5.16 3.26 -8.40
N ASN A 65 4.48 2.87 -7.31
CA ASN A 65 3.14 3.38 -7.01
C ASN A 65 3.13 4.91 -6.84
N ILE A 66 3.95 5.46 -5.95
CA ILE A 66 3.96 6.90 -5.64
C ILE A 66 4.53 7.72 -6.80
N TYR A 67 5.50 7.20 -7.53
CA TYR A 67 5.96 7.81 -8.78
C TYR A 67 4.82 7.96 -9.78
N ASN A 68 4.02 6.91 -9.97
CA ASN A 68 2.89 6.95 -10.89
C ASN A 68 1.75 7.85 -10.37
N ILE A 69 1.47 7.87 -9.06
CA ILE A 69 0.51 8.83 -8.46
C ILE A 69 0.96 10.27 -8.75
N LEU A 70 2.26 10.56 -8.65
CA LEU A 70 2.81 11.88 -8.99
C LEU A 70 2.57 12.24 -10.46
N LYS A 71 2.77 11.28 -11.37
CA LYS A 71 2.50 11.46 -12.81
C LYS A 71 1.02 11.66 -13.10
N GLN A 72 0.15 10.93 -12.39
CA GLN A 72 -1.30 11.07 -12.45
C GLN A 72 -1.79 12.41 -11.87
N ASN A 73 -1.00 13.09 -11.03
CA ASN A 73 -1.43 14.28 -10.30
C ASN A 73 -2.03 15.40 -11.17
N LYS A 74 -1.73 15.47 -12.47
CA LYS A 74 -2.39 16.42 -13.37
C LYS A 74 -3.91 16.20 -13.45
N SER A 75 -4.37 14.95 -13.43
CA SER A 75 -5.79 14.56 -13.51
C SER A 75 -6.47 14.50 -12.15
N TRP A 76 -5.70 14.58 -11.06
CA TRP A 76 -6.16 14.35 -9.69
C TRP A 76 -5.73 15.47 -8.70
N LYS A 77 -5.25 16.62 -9.21
CA LYS A 77 -4.55 17.66 -8.41
C LYS A 77 -5.34 18.13 -7.18
N SER A 78 -6.67 18.23 -7.27
CA SER A 78 -7.53 18.71 -6.18
C SER A 78 -7.77 17.67 -5.07
N GLU A 79 -7.34 16.42 -5.27
CA GLU A 79 -7.66 15.30 -4.38
C GLU A 79 -6.44 14.80 -3.60
N HIS A 80 -5.23 15.03 -4.13
CA HIS A 80 -3.98 14.59 -3.50
C HIS A 80 -3.35 15.70 -2.63
N GLN A 81 -2.98 15.34 -1.40
CA GLN A 81 -2.12 16.16 -0.55
C GLN A 81 -0.77 15.48 -0.40
N TRP A 82 0.30 16.25 -0.62
CA TRP A 82 1.66 15.75 -0.65
C TRP A 82 2.46 16.33 0.51
N PHE A 83 3.20 15.49 1.22
CA PHE A 83 4.00 15.91 2.36
C PHE A 83 5.41 15.33 2.27
N THR A 84 6.38 16.04 2.85
CA THR A 84 7.68 15.48 3.14
C THR A 84 7.97 15.47 4.62
N LEU A 85 8.62 14.41 5.11
CA LEU A 85 9.28 14.43 6.41
C LEU A 85 10.73 14.83 6.18
N GLN A 86 11.17 15.93 6.79
CA GLN A 86 12.42 16.64 6.51
C GLN A 86 12.36 17.51 5.23
N ASP A 87 13.33 18.42 5.13
CA ASP A 87 13.52 19.31 3.99
C ASP A 87 13.94 18.52 2.73
N LEU A 88 13.54 18.99 1.55
CA LEU A 88 13.87 18.38 0.25
C LEU A 88 15.38 18.32 -0.04
N THR A 89 16.17 19.15 0.63
CA THR A 89 17.63 19.12 0.58
C THR A 89 18.24 17.98 1.41
N ALA A 90 17.46 17.36 2.30
CA ALA A 90 17.91 16.22 3.08
C ALA A 90 18.04 14.97 2.20
N LYS A 91 19.13 14.22 2.41
CA LYS A 91 19.38 12.95 1.70
C LYS A 91 18.30 11.90 2.00
N ASP A 92 17.66 12.00 3.16
CA ASP A 92 16.75 11.00 3.73
C ASP A 92 15.31 11.51 3.86
N VAL A 93 14.85 12.29 2.88
CA VAL A 93 13.47 12.83 2.85
C VAL A 93 12.42 11.73 2.70
N TRP A 94 11.41 11.68 3.57
CA TRP A 94 10.27 10.78 3.34
C TRP A 94 9.22 11.50 2.51
N VAL A 95 8.54 10.79 1.62
CA VAL A 95 7.46 11.34 0.81
C VAL A 95 6.17 10.64 1.21
N VAL A 96 5.13 11.42 1.51
CA VAL A 96 3.80 10.92 1.83
C VAL A 96 2.81 11.57 0.88
N VAL A 97 1.87 10.79 0.36
CA VAL A 97 0.71 11.31 -0.35
C VAL A 97 -0.55 10.75 0.29
N THR A 98 -1.52 11.61 0.54
CA THR A 98 -2.84 11.23 1.04
C THR A 98 -3.94 11.74 0.11
N TYR A 99 -5.05 11.01 0.09
CA TYR A 99 -6.29 11.38 -0.60
C TYR A 99 -7.45 10.56 -0.02
N VAL A 100 -8.69 10.83 -0.43
CA VAL A 100 -9.87 10.16 0.13
C VAL A 100 -10.59 9.36 -0.94
N ARG A 101 -10.96 8.12 -0.60
CA ARG A 101 -11.89 7.29 -1.37
C ARG A 101 -13.16 7.08 -0.57
N LYS A 102 -14.29 6.97 -1.29
CA LYS A 102 -15.59 6.75 -0.66
C LYS A 102 -15.75 5.36 -0.03
N ASP A 103 -15.06 4.35 -0.57
CA ASP A 103 -15.16 2.96 -0.11
C ASP A 103 -14.23 2.63 1.08
N TYR A 104 -13.02 3.19 1.12
CA TYR A 104 -12.01 2.89 2.16
C TYR A 104 -11.59 4.08 3.03
N GLY A 105 -12.16 5.27 2.83
CA GLY A 105 -11.76 6.48 3.55
C GLY A 105 -10.40 7.01 3.10
N GLN A 106 -9.59 7.48 4.04
CA GLN A 106 -8.31 8.10 3.71
C GLN A 106 -7.28 7.07 3.21
N VAL A 107 -6.68 7.30 2.05
CA VAL A 107 -5.54 6.54 1.54
C VAL A 107 -4.25 7.22 1.94
N ILE A 108 -3.27 6.44 2.38
CA ILE A 108 -1.95 6.89 2.80
C ILE A 108 -0.90 6.07 2.04
N CYS A 109 -0.12 6.71 1.17
CA CYS A 109 1.01 6.08 0.49
C CYS A 109 2.32 6.73 0.97
N ILE A 110 3.33 5.93 1.29
CA ILE A 110 4.59 6.38 1.87
C ILE A 110 5.78 5.83 1.06
N SER A 111 6.65 6.72 0.59
CA SER A 111 7.96 6.37 0.04
C SER A 111 9.04 6.79 1.04
N ARG A 112 9.71 5.80 1.62
CA ARG A 112 10.88 6.03 2.47
C ARG A 112 12.17 6.11 1.64
N PRO A 113 13.23 6.74 2.16
CA PRO A 113 14.55 6.62 1.55
C PRO A 113 15.05 5.17 1.59
N PRO A 114 15.84 4.73 0.59
CA PRO A 114 16.44 3.40 0.58
C PRO A 114 17.27 3.18 1.84
N ASN A 115 17.11 2.02 2.48
CA ASN A 115 17.81 1.61 3.70
C ASN A 115 17.55 2.46 4.97
N ALA A 116 16.70 3.50 4.89
CA ALA A 116 16.33 4.27 6.06
C ALA A 116 15.59 3.41 7.08
N GLN A 117 16.02 3.48 8.34
CA GLN A 117 15.37 2.81 9.46
C GLN A 117 14.21 3.66 9.97
N VAL A 118 13.17 3.00 10.47
CA VAL A 118 12.13 3.67 11.25
C VAL A 118 12.69 3.95 12.65
N THR A 119 12.90 5.22 12.97
CA THR A 119 13.36 5.65 14.30
C THR A 119 12.17 6.05 15.19
N PRO A 120 12.36 6.13 16.52
CA PRO A 120 11.32 6.65 17.43
C PRO A 120 10.84 8.06 17.08
N GLU A 121 11.73 8.92 16.57
CA GLU A 121 11.40 10.29 16.15
C GLU A 121 10.50 10.29 14.91
N ILE A 122 10.80 9.43 13.92
CA ILE A 122 9.95 9.25 12.73
C ILE A 122 8.58 8.70 13.15
N ARG A 123 8.54 7.66 13.99
CA ARG A 123 7.27 7.12 14.52
C ARG A 123 6.46 8.21 15.24
N THR A 124 7.13 9.01 16.07
CA THR A 124 6.48 10.10 16.82
C THR A 124 5.93 11.17 15.87
N ALA A 125 6.68 11.53 14.81
CA ALA A 125 6.21 12.46 13.79
C ALA A 125 4.93 11.96 13.11
N PHE A 126 4.87 10.68 12.71
CA PHE A 126 3.66 10.08 12.13
C PHE A 126 2.50 10.00 13.14
N SER A 127 2.76 9.66 14.40
CA SER A 127 1.71 9.56 15.44
C SER A 127 1.08 10.92 15.76
N ASN A 128 1.85 12.01 15.63
CA ASN A 128 1.44 13.37 15.97
C ASN A 128 1.04 14.22 14.75
N CYS A 129 1.15 13.71 13.53
CA CYS A 129 0.79 14.49 12.35
C CYS A 129 -0.72 14.73 12.27
N GLU A 130 -1.11 15.88 11.73
CA GLU A 130 -2.51 16.30 11.64
C GLU A 130 -3.19 15.88 10.33
N PHE A 131 -2.41 15.53 9.30
CA PHE A 131 -2.97 15.17 7.99
C PHE A 131 -3.44 13.70 7.91
N ILE A 132 -3.06 12.84 8.86
CA ILE A 132 -3.63 11.50 9.01
C ILE A 132 -4.76 11.58 10.03
N ASP A 133 -6.00 11.39 9.57
CA ASP A 133 -7.14 11.31 10.47
C ASP A 133 -7.28 9.89 11.01
N TRP A 134 -6.63 9.64 12.14
CA TRP A 134 -6.69 8.35 12.83
C TRP A 134 -8.09 8.02 13.37
N SER A 135 -9.05 8.95 13.38
CA SER A 135 -10.40 8.68 13.91
C SER A 135 -11.36 8.13 12.85
N GLU A 136 -10.99 8.23 11.57
CA GLU A 136 -11.77 7.76 10.43
C GLU A 136 -11.16 6.50 9.79
N SER A 137 -11.93 5.83 8.93
CA SER A 137 -11.42 4.70 8.14
C SER A 137 -10.25 5.14 7.28
N PHE A 138 -9.21 4.31 7.21
CA PHE A 138 -8.07 4.56 6.35
C PHE A 138 -7.47 3.27 5.78
N MET A 139 -6.75 3.44 4.67
CA MET A 139 -5.93 2.42 4.05
C MET A 139 -4.51 2.96 3.83
N ALA A 140 -3.51 2.34 4.45
CA ALA A 140 -2.13 2.56 4.08
C ALA A 140 -1.76 1.60 2.93
N ALA A 141 -1.62 2.15 1.72
CA ALA A 141 -1.59 1.37 0.49
C ALA A 141 -0.16 1.20 -0.05
N CYS A 142 0.21 -0.04 -0.36
CA CYS A 142 1.48 -0.37 -1.00
C CYS A 142 2.69 0.25 -0.27
N ILE A 143 2.75 0.07 1.05
CA ILE A 143 3.85 0.55 1.90
C ILE A 143 4.77 -0.58 2.32
N GLU A 144 6.07 -0.34 2.39
CA GLU A 144 7.05 -1.36 2.78
C GLU A 144 6.83 -1.86 4.22
N THR A 145 7.14 -3.13 4.49
CA THR A 145 6.84 -3.78 5.78
C THR A 145 7.36 -3.04 7.03
N PRO A 146 8.59 -2.47 7.06
CA PRO A 146 9.01 -1.68 8.23
C PRO A 146 8.11 -0.46 8.49
N VAL A 147 7.53 0.12 7.42
CA VAL A 147 6.61 1.25 7.51
C VAL A 147 5.21 0.78 7.91
N SER A 148 4.74 -0.35 7.38
CA SER A 148 3.43 -0.93 7.76
C SER A 148 3.41 -1.33 9.23
N ASP A 149 4.49 -1.94 9.74
CA ASP A 149 4.66 -2.27 11.16
C ASP A 149 4.58 -1.02 12.05
N MET A 150 5.20 0.09 11.60
CA MET A 150 5.15 1.37 12.31
C MET A 150 3.73 1.94 12.33
N ILE A 151 3.06 2.00 11.18
CA ILE A 151 1.69 2.55 11.06
C ILE A 151 0.70 1.69 11.85
N SER A 152 0.82 0.37 11.77
CA SER A 152 0.05 -0.59 12.58
C SER A 152 0.25 -0.36 14.08
N SER A 153 1.51 -0.22 14.51
CA SER A 153 1.85 0.04 15.91
C SER A 153 1.27 1.36 16.42
N ILE A 154 1.33 2.44 15.63
CA ILE A 154 0.70 3.73 15.97
C ILE A 154 -0.82 3.54 16.08
N SER A 155 -1.44 2.97 15.05
CA SER A 155 -2.88 2.75 14.97
C SER A 155 -3.41 1.98 16.18
N ILE A 156 -2.80 0.84 16.51
CA ILE A 156 -3.24 -0.04 17.59
C ILE A 156 -2.90 0.55 18.97
N ARG A 157 -1.63 0.95 19.18
CA ARG A 157 -1.14 1.28 20.53
C ARG A 157 -1.43 2.71 20.96
N ASP A 158 -1.37 3.64 20.02
CA ASP A 158 -1.52 5.08 20.33
C ASP A 158 -2.97 5.53 20.09
N LYS A 159 -3.67 4.91 19.12
CA LYS A 159 -5.01 5.34 18.68
C LYS A 159 -6.13 4.35 19.03
N GLY A 160 -5.81 3.12 19.41
CA GLY A 160 -6.79 2.09 19.80
C GLY A 160 -7.54 1.45 18.63
N ASN A 161 -7.03 1.58 17.41
CA ASN A 161 -7.64 1.11 16.19
C ASN A 161 -7.09 -0.27 15.79
N CYS A 162 -7.96 -1.27 15.67
CA CYS A 162 -7.58 -2.60 15.19
C CYS A 162 -7.42 -2.59 13.66
N THR A 163 -6.23 -2.90 13.16
CA THR A 163 -5.92 -2.91 11.72
C THR A 163 -5.78 -4.33 11.16
N GLU A 164 -6.18 -4.52 9.91
CA GLU A 164 -5.87 -5.72 9.12
C GLU A 164 -4.69 -5.45 8.19
N ILE A 165 -3.80 -6.43 8.03
CA ILE A 165 -2.63 -6.33 7.14
C ILE A 165 -2.73 -7.40 6.06
N HIS A 166 -2.59 -6.97 4.81
CA HIS A 166 -2.58 -7.81 3.61
C HIS A 166 -1.21 -7.74 2.94
N PRO A 167 -0.34 -8.75 3.15
CA PRO A 167 0.98 -8.77 2.53
C PRO A 167 0.93 -9.00 1.03
N CYS A 168 1.67 -8.17 0.30
CA CYS A 168 1.73 -8.14 -1.16
C CYS A 168 3.17 -8.13 -1.69
N TYR A 169 3.31 -8.41 -2.98
CA TYR A 169 4.48 -8.04 -3.77
C TYR A 169 4.12 -6.87 -4.67
N VAL A 170 5.02 -5.90 -4.78
CA VAL A 170 5.03 -4.98 -5.92
C VAL A 170 5.77 -5.66 -7.06
N TYR A 171 5.12 -5.72 -8.21
CA TYR A 171 5.71 -6.13 -9.47
C TYR A 171 5.96 -4.88 -10.32
N SER A 172 7.13 -4.82 -10.98
CA SER A 172 7.50 -3.72 -11.87
C SER A 172 8.19 -4.26 -13.12
N MET A 173 8.02 -3.55 -14.23
CA MET A 173 8.78 -3.76 -15.47
C MET A 173 9.49 -2.45 -15.83
N ASP A 174 10.68 -2.58 -16.41
CA ASP A 174 11.38 -1.43 -16.97
C ASP A 174 10.57 -0.79 -18.11
N PRO A 175 10.40 0.54 -18.16
CA PRO A 175 9.63 1.19 -19.22
C PRO A 175 10.15 0.90 -20.64
N GLU A 176 11.47 0.79 -20.85
CA GLU A 176 12.03 0.49 -22.17
C GLU A 176 11.69 -0.95 -22.56
N GLU A 177 11.81 -1.91 -21.64
CA GLU A 177 11.36 -3.30 -21.85
C GLU A 177 9.86 -3.34 -22.21
N ALA A 178 9.02 -2.57 -21.52
CA ALA A 178 7.58 -2.55 -21.73
C ALA A 178 7.17 -1.98 -23.10
N LEU A 179 7.88 -0.97 -23.61
CA LEU A 179 7.64 -0.41 -24.94
C LEU A 179 7.87 -1.44 -26.06
N GLN A 180 8.75 -2.43 -25.83
CA GLN A 180 9.05 -3.49 -26.79
C GLN A 180 8.07 -4.66 -26.74
N LEU A 181 7.06 -4.63 -25.86
CA LEU A 181 6.08 -5.72 -25.77
C LEU A 181 5.33 -5.89 -27.10
N ASN A 182 5.28 -7.13 -27.58
CA ASN A 182 4.47 -7.52 -28.71
C ASN A 182 3.02 -7.78 -28.25
N ILE A 183 2.07 -7.17 -28.95
CA ILE A 183 0.63 -7.36 -28.75
C ILE A 183 0.09 -8.01 -30.02
N PRO A 184 -0.01 -9.35 -30.08
CA PRO A 184 -0.48 -10.01 -31.28
C PRO A 184 -1.92 -9.59 -31.62
N SER A 185 -2.23 -9.57 -32.91
CA SER A 185 -3.61 -9.43 -33.39
C SER A 185 -4.31 -10.80 -33.38
N GLY A 186 -5.64 -10.81 -33.31
CA GLY A 186 -6.44 -12.02 -33.35
C GLY A 186 -7.92 -11.72 -33.62
N ASN A 187 -8.78 -12.71 -33.36
CA ASN A 187 -10.24 -12.56 -33.47
C ASN A 187 -10.83 -11.86 -32.22
N TYR A 188 -10.26 -10.71 -31.87
CA TYR A 188 -10.65 -9.86 -30.75
C TYR A 188 -10.27 -8.42 -31.05
N GLU A 189 -10.85 -7.49 -30.32
CA GLU A 189 -10.44 -6.09 -30.29
C GLU A 189 -9.86 -5.76 -28.91
N ILE A 190 -8.79 -4.95 -28.85
CA ILE A 190 -8.29 -4.39 -27.59
C ILE A 190 -8.39 -2.88 -27.67
N LYS A 191 -9.19 -2.29 -26.79
CA LYS A 191 -9.43 -0.84 -26.76
C LYS A 191 -9.66 -0.36 -25.34
N SER A 192 -9.68 0.97 -25.18
CA SER A 192 -10.09 1.57 -23.92
C SER A 192 -11.51 1.19 -23.55
N ILE A 193 -11.75 1.04 -22.25
CA ILE A 193 -13.05 0.61 -21.73
C ILE A 193 -13.98 1.82 -21.70
N ASP A 194 -15.20 1.66 -22.21
CA ASP A 194 -16.25 2.67 -22.01
C ASP A 194 -16.58 2.81 -20.52
N THR A 195 -16.87 4.02 -20.06
CA THR A 195 -17.03 4.26 -18.63
C THR A 195 -18.21 3.49 -18.03
N GLU A 196 -19.40 3.50 -18.67
CA GLU A 196 -20.57 2.88 -18.06
C GLU A 196 -20.48 1.34 -18.16
N GLU A 197 -20.11 0.83 -19.34
CA GLU A 197 -19.87 -0.61 -19.54
C GLU A 197 -18.81 -1.15 -18.58
N GLY A 198 -17.72 -0.40 -18.40
CA GLY A 198 -16.63 -0.73 -17.50
C GLY A 198 -17.05 -0.77 -16.03
N ILE A 199 -17.86 0.20 -15.59
CA ILE A 199 -18.41 0.21 -14.22
C ILE A 199 -19.22 -1.06 -13.97
N GLU A 200 -20.16 -1.39 -14.86
CA GLU A 200 -20.99 -2.59 -14.71
C GLU A 200 -20.15 -3.86 -14.67
N PHE A 201 -19.18 -3.99 -15.57
CA PHE A 201 -18.30 -5.15 -15.65
C PHE A 201 -17.42 -5.29 -14.39
N LEU A 202 -16.76 -4.22 -13.97
CA LEU A 202 -15.82 -4.22 -12.84
C LEU A 202 -16.54 -4.45 -11.51
N LEU A 203 -17.68 -3.78 -11.25
CA LEU A 203 -18.41 -3.97 -10.00
C LEU A 203 -18.97 -5.40 -9.88
N LYS A 204 -19.27 -6.06 -11.00
CA LYS A 204 -19.73 -7.46 -11.02
C LYS A 204 -18.61 -8.47 -10.81
N THR A 205 -17.40 -8.17 -11.28
CA THR A 205 -16.28 -9.15 -11.34
C THR A 205 -15.22 -8.94 -10.27
N TRP A 206 -15.10 -7.73 -9.73
CA TRP A 206 -14.09 -7.38 -8.73
C TRP A 206 -14.51 -7.84 -7.34
N LYS A 207 -13.78 -8.81 -6.78
CA LYS A 207 -14.10 -9.41 -5.46
C LYS A 207 -14.06 -8.44 -4.27
N TYR A 208 -13.48 -7.26 -4.43
CA TYR A 208 -13.41 -6.22 -3.39
C TYR A 208 -14.40 -5.07 -3.65
N ALA A 209 -15.28 -5.18 -4.66
CA ALA A 209 -16.32 -4.21 -4.88
C ALA A 209 -17.26 -4.16 -3.66
N MET A 210 -17.49 -2.96 -3.15
CA MET A 210 -18.33 -2.68 -2.00
C MET A 210 -19.06 -1.35 -2.18
N GLU A 211 -19.81 -0.92 -1.16
CA GLU A 211 -20.43 0.39 -1.17
C GLU A 211 -19.36 1.49 -1.38
N GLY A 212 -19.65 2.44 -2.27
CA GLY A 212 -18.71 3.48 -2.67
C GLY A 212 -17.72 3.09 -3.77
N SER A 213 -17.59 1.80 -4.12
CA SER A 213 -16.66 1.38 -5.18
C SER A 213 -17.06 1.87 -6.57
N ARG A 214 -18.34 2.20 -6.81
CA ARG A 214 -18.80 2.77 -8.09
C ARG A 214 -18.07 4.07 -8.42
N ASP A 215 -18.07 5.01 -7.48
CA ASP A 215 -17.44 6.33 -7.65
C ASP A 215 -15.93 6.18 -7.88
N TYR A 216 -15.31 5.22 -7.19
CA TYR A 216 -13.90 4.91 -7.36
C TYR A 216 -13.59 4.35 -8.76
N VAL A 217 -14.32 3.33 -9.20
CA VAL A 217 -14.17 2.72 -10.53
C VAL A 217 -14.43 3.73 -11.64
N GLU A 218 -15.49 4.52 -11.52
CA GLU A 218 -15.83 5.58 -12.46
C GLU A 218 -14.69 6.60 -12.61
N ASN A 219 -14.12 7.06 -11.49
CA ASN A 219 -13.00 8.01 -11.54
C ASN A 219 -11.75 7.39 -12.17
N CYS A 220 -11.43 6.12 -11.89
CA CYS A 220 -10.33 5.43 -12.56
C CYS A 220 -10.56 5.34 -14.08
N LEU A 221 -11.75 4.92 -14.52
CA LEU A 221 -12.05 4.79 -15.95
C LEU A 221 -12.01 6.14 -16.70
N LYS A 222 -12.46 7.23 -16.07
CA LYS A 222 -12.47 8.56 -16.69
C LYS A 222 -11.10 9.22 -16.76
N ARG A 223 -10.20 8.92 -15.82
CA ARG A 223 -8.98 9.71 -15.60
C ARG A 223 -7.68 8.95 -15.86
N ASN A 224 -7.74 7.61 -15.88
CA ASN A 224 -6.58 6.76 -16.03
C ASN A 224 -6.69 5.87 -17.28
N LEU A 225 -5.62 5.15 -17.59
CA LEU A 225 -5.61 4.16 -18.66
C LEU A 225 -6.47 2.95 -18.26
N SER A 226 -7.31 2.48 -19.18
CA SER A 226 -8.10 1.27 -19.03
C SER A 226 -8.09 0.53 -20.36
N PHE A 227 -8.12 -0.80 -20.32
CA PHE A 227 -8.14 -1.61 -21.53
C PHE A 227 -8.99 -2.88 -21.35
N GLY A 228 -9.85 -3.14 -22.31
CA GLY A 228 -10.66 -4.35 -22.40
C GLY A 228 -10.32 -5.13 -23.67
N VAL A 229 -10.41 -6.45 -23.58
CA VAL A 229 -10.46 -7.36 -24.73
C VAL A 229 -11.92 -7.61 -25.04
N TYR A 230 -12.32 -7.36 -26.28
CA TYR A 230 -13.67 -7.52 -26.76
C TYR A 230 -13.77 -8.67 -27.76
N ILE A 231 -14.76 -9.54 -27.55
CA ILE A 231 -15.16 -10.58 -28.49
C ILE A 231 -16.67 -10.44 -28.68
N ASN A 232 -17.12 -10.37 -29.94
CA ASN A 232 -18.55 -10.10 -30.26
C ASN A 232 -19.11 -8.84 -29.58
N ASN A 233 -18.29 -7.81 -29.43
CA ASN A 233 -18.62 -6.54 -28.75
C ASN A 233 -18.86 -6.63 -27.24
N GLU A 234 -18.44 -7.71 -26.58
CA GLU A 234 -18.52 -7.84 -25.12
C GLU A 234 -17.12 -7.87 -24.50
N ILE A 235 -16.93 -7.21 -23.36
CA ILE A 235 -15.69 -7.32 -22.56
C ILE A 235 -15.55 -8.73 -22.02
N VAL A 236 -14.46 -9.41 -22.36
CA VAL A 236 -14.15 -10.77 -21.89
C VAL A 236 -12.95 -10.84 -20.95
N ALA A 237 -12.11 -9.81 -20.98
CA ALA A 237 -10.99 -9.60 -20.08
C ALA A 237 -10.65 -8.11 -20.03
N ASP A 238 -10.14 -7.63 -18.90
CA ASP A 238 -9.93 -6.21 -18.66
C ASP A 238 -8.73 -5.95 -17.77
N VAL A 239 -8.32 -4.68 -17.72
CA VAL A 239 -7.38 -4.16 -16.74
C VAL A 239 -7.52 -2.65 -16.66
N ILE A 240 -7.30 -2.05 -15.49
CA ILE A 240 -7.32 -0.60 -15.30
C ILE A 240 -6.08 -0.11 -14.54
N PHE A 241 -5.71 1.15 -14.76
CA PHE A 241 -4.84 1.89 -13.85
C PHE A 241 -5.68 2.44 -12.69
N ASP A 242 -5.34 2.06 -11.48
CA ASP A 242 -5.99 2.56 -10.29
C ASP A 242 -5.44 3.93 -9.84
N CYS A 243 -6.08 4.51 -8.81
CA CYS A 243 -5.62 5.75 -8.17
C CYS A 243 -4.37 5.56 -7.29
N HIS A 244 -3.90 4.31 -7.11
CA HIS A 244 -2.64 4.01 -6.43
C HIS A 244 -1.45 4.06 -7.41
N GLY A 245 -1.68 4.46 -8.66
CA GLY A 245 -0.65 4.50 -9.68
C GLY A 245 -0.23 3.10 -10.16
N LEU A 246 -1.10 2.09 -10.02
CA LEU A 246 -0.78 0.71 -10.36
C LEU A 246 -1.77 0.14 -11.38
N ILE A 247 -1.31 -0.82 -12.16
CA ILE A 247 -2.13 -1.67 -13.03
C ILE A 247 -2.80 -2.71 -12.15
N GLY A 248 -4.12 -2.68 -12.09
CA GLY A 248 -4.92 -3.49 -11.18
C GLY A 248 -6.24 -3.95 -11.78
N MET A 249 -7.03 -4.61 -10.93
CA MET A 249 -8.36 -5.16 -11.25
C MET A 249 -8.43 -6.05 -12.49
N LEU A 250 -7.31 -6.65 -12.88
CA LEU A 250 -7.26 -7.60 -13.99
C LEU A 250 -8.27 -8.73 -13.76
N TYR A 251 -9.19 -8.89 -14.71
CA TYR A 251 -10.11 -10.01 -14.72
C TYR A 251 -10.19 -10.65 -16.11
N SER A 252 -10.63 -11.90 -16.13
CA SER A 252 -11.01 -12.60 -17.35
C SER A 252 -12.22 -13.48 -17.02
N LEU A 253 -13.27 -13.36 -17.83
CA LEU A 253 -14.47 -14.17 -17.72
C LEU A 253 -14.09 -15.67 -17.73
N PRO A 254 -14.70 -16.51 -16.87
CA PRO A 254 -14.31 -17.91 -16.70
C PRO A 254 -14.18 -18.70 -18.00
N GLU A 255 -15.12 -18.54 -18.92
CA GLU A 255 -15.23 -19.20 -20.21
C GLU A 255 -14.13 -18.78 -21.22
N TYR A 256 -13.48 -17.63 -20.98
CA TYR A 256 -12.37 -17.12 -21.80
C TYR A 256 -10.99 -17.33 -21.16
N ARG A 257 -10.91 -17.97 -19.98
CA ARG A 257 -9.63 -18.26 -19.31
C ARG A 257 -8.82 -19.31 -20.07
N GLY A 258 -7.50 -19.26 -19.89
CA GLY A 258 -6.56 -20.18 -20.55
C GLY A 258 -6.28 -19.85 -22.02
N GLN A 259 -6.95 -18.85 -22.60
CA GLN A 259 -6.77 -18.43 -23.99
C GLN A 259 -5.74 -17.30 -24.17
N GLY A 260 -5.07 -16.89 -23.09
CA GLY A 260 -4.05 -15.83 -23.13
C GLY A 260 -4.59 -14.38 -23.12
N LEU A 261 -5.91 -14.17 -23.12
CA LEU A 261 -6.51 -12.82 -23.20
C LEU A 261 -6.13 -11.91 -22.02
N GLY A 262 -6.05 -12.44 -20.80
CA GLY A 262 -5.55 -11.68 -19.65
C GLY A 262 -4.08 -11.23 -19.83
N GLN A 263 -3.23 -12.07 -20.41
CA GLN A 263 -1.82 -11.68 -20.68
C GLN A 263 -1.74 -10.60 -21.74
N LEU A 264 -2.59 -10.71 -22.76
CA LEU A 264 -2.68 -9.78 -23.87
C LEU A 264 -3.08 -8.38 -23.38
N VAL A 265 -4.15 -8.26 -22.59
CA VAL A 265 -4.62 -6.97 -22.06
C VAL A 265 -3.63 -6.37 -21.06
N MET A 266 -3.00 -7.20 -20.23
CA MET A 266 -1.96 -6.75 -19.30
C MET A 266 -0.75 -6.17 -20.05
N ARG A 267 -0.26 -6.87 -21.08
CA ARG A 267 0.86 -6.38 -21.91
C ARG A 267 0.50 -5.09 -22.63
N LYS A 268 -0.75 -4.95 -23.10
CA LYS A 268 -1.24 -3.69 -23.69
C LYS A 268 -1.16 -2.56 -22.67
N ALA A 269 -1.67 -2.78 -21.46
CA ALA A 269 -1.63 -1.78 -20.40
C ALA A 269 -0.21 -1.38 -20.00
N MET A 270 0.70 -2.36 -19.89
CA MET A 270 2.12 -2.11 -19.59
C MET A 270 2.81 -1.27 -20.68
N LYS A 271 2.56 -1.61 -21.95
CA LYS A 271 3.13 -0.87 -23.09
C LYS A 271 2.60 0.56 -23.13
N GLU A 272 1.29 0.73 -22.99
CA GLU A 272 0.65 2.05 -23.01
C GLU A 272 1.04 2.88 -21.79
N SER A 273 1.23 2.29 -20.62
CA SER A 273 1.71 3.01 -19.45
C SER A 273 3.10 3.57 -19.65
N ALA A 274 4.01 2.77 -20.20
CA ALA A 274 5.36 3.23 -20.53
C ALA A 274 5.34 4.34 -21.59
N ALA A 275 4.48 4.22 -22.62
CA ALA A 275 4.28 5.27 -23.62
C ALA A 275 3.79 6.60 -23.03
N HIS A 276 3.05 6.54 -21.92
CA HIS A 276 2.58 7.70 -21.15
C HIS A 276 3.52 8.11 -20.00
N GLN A 277 4.77 7.64 -20.01
CA GLN A 277 5.81 7.97 -19.02
C GLN A 277 5.48 7.52 -17.59
N PHE A 278 4.62 6.50 -17.44
CA PHE A 278 4.46 5.75 -16.20
C PHE A 278 5.44 4.58 -16.16
N VAL A 279 5.75 4.11 -14.95
CA VAL A 279 6.45 2.84 -14.76
C VAL A 279 5.41 1.74 -14.69
N PRO A 280 5.41 0.73 -15.57
CA PRO A 280 4.47 -0.38 -15.46
C PRO A 280 4.66 -1.06 -14.11
N GLY A 281 3.62 -1.04 -13.28
CA GLY A 281 3.65 -1.58 -11.93
C GLY A 281 2.31 -2.17 -11.53
N SER A 282 2.32 -3.12 -10.61
CA SER A 282 1.11 -3.78 -10.11
C SER A 282 1.38 -4.43 -8.75
N THR A 283 0.34 -4.76 -7.99
CA THR A 283 0.46 -5.44 -6.70
C THR A 283 -0.33 -6.73 -6.65
N VAL A 284 0.24 -7.76 -6.04
CA VAL A 284 -0.40 -9.07 -5.86
C VAL A 284 -0.19 -9.56 -4.44
N GLU A 285 -1.27 -10.01 -3.79
CA GLU A 285 -1.21 -10.67 -2.47
C GLU A 285 -0.21 -11.83 -2.49
N LYS A 286 0.66 -11.93 -1.47
CA LYS A 286 1.71 -12.97 -1.41
C LYS A 286 1.14 -14.39 -1.52
N ARG A 287 -0.08 -14.60 -1.01
CA ARG A 287 -0.79 -15.89 -1.01
C ARG A 287 -1.43 -16.25 -2.35
N ASN A 288 -1.57 -15.30 -3.28
CA ASN A 288 -2.21 -15.54 -4.57
C ASN A 288 -1.19 -16.07 -5.60
N ILE A 289 -0.87 -17.37 -5.48
CA ILE A 289 0.13 -18.05 -6.33
C ILE A 289 -0.23 -17.92 -7.81
N ALA A 290 -1.50 -18.08 -8.17
CA ALA A 290 -1.95 -18.01 -9.56
C ALA A 290 -1.67 -16.64 -10.20
N ALA A 291 -1.98 -15.55 -9.48
CA ALA A 291 -1.69 -14.21 -9.95
C ALA A 291 -0.18 -13.94 -10.01
N ARG A 292 0.59 -14.37 -9.01
CA ARG A 292 2.06 -14.23 -9.03
C ARG A 292 2.71 -14.91 -10.24
N THR A 293 2.34 -16.16 -10.51
CA THR A 293 2.78 -16.89 -11.70
C THR A 293 2.28 -16.25 -12.99
N PHE A 294 1.12 -15.59 -12.98
CA PHE A 294 0.67 -14.78 -14.10
C PHE A 294 1.57 -13.56 -14.32
N MET A 295 1.93 -12.81 -13.27
CA MET A 295 2.79 -11.63 -13.37
C MET A 295 4.16 -11.97 -13.96
N GLU A 296 4.79 -13.03 -13.47
CA GLU A 296 6.09 -13.50 -13.97
C GLU A 296 6.00 -13.89 -15.47
N ARG A 297 4.92 -14.55 -15.89
CA ARG A 297 4.71 -14.93 -17.30
C ARG A 297 4.49 -13.74 -18.24
N VAL A 298 3.90 -12.64 -17.78
CA VAL A 298 3.76 -11.43 -18.61
C VAL A 298 5.07 -10.62 -18.66
N GLY A 299 6.06 -10.98 -17.85
CA GLY A 299 7.41 -10.42 -17.84
C GLY A 299 7.71 -9.49 -16.67
N TYR A 300 6.78 -9.34 -15.73
CA TYR A 300 7.03 -8.56 -14.51
C TYR A 300 8.10 -9.22 -13.63
N LYS A 301 8.84 -8.37 -12.89
CA LYS A 301 9.79 -8.78 -11.86
C LYS A 301 9.30 -8.26 -10.50
N VAL A 302 9.53 -9.02 -9.43
CA VAL A 302 9.25 -8.54 -8.07
C VAL A 302 10.20 -7.39 -7.76
N ALA A 303 9.65 -6.23 -7.40
CA ALA A 303 10.38 -5.03 -7.04
C ALA A 303 10.58 -4.91 -5.52
N ALA A 304 9.53 -5.20 -4.75
CA ALA A 304 9.54 -5.06 -3.29
C ALA A 304 8.46 -5.93 -2.63
N GLU A 305 8.64 -6.18 -1.34
CA GLU A 305 7.57 -6.62 -0.45
C GLU A 305 6.91 -5.40 0.18
N VAL A 306 5.59 -5.35 0.11
CA VAL A 306 4.77 -4.26 0.66
C VAL A 306 3.54 -4.83 1.31
N ASP A 307 2.86 -4.01 2.10
CA ASP A 307 1.60 -4.35 2.71
C ASP A 307 0.52 -3.33 2.33
N TYR A 308 -0.72 -3.81 2.30
CA TYR A 308 -1.90 -2.97 2.41
C TYR A 308 -2.45 -3.13 3.82
N LEU A 309 -2.50 -2.02 4.56
CA LEU A 309 -3.01 -1.99 5.93
C LEU A 309 -4.34 -1.23 5.95
N PHE A 310 -5.36 -1.82 6.57
CA PHE A 310 -6.70 -1.27 6.62
C PHE A 310 -7.15 -1.06 8.05
N TYR A 311 -7.79 0.08 8.30
CA TYR A 311 -8.64 0.32 9.46
C TYR A 311 -10.02 0.70 8.96
N ASN A 312 -11.03 -0.08 9.35
CA ASN A 312 -12.43 0.23 9.09
C ASN A 312 -13.07 0.71 10.38
N LYS A 313 -13.51 1.97 10.41
CA LYS A 313 -14.23 2.53 11.54
C LYS A 313 -15.52 1.73 11.78
N PRO A 314 -15.77 1.23 13.00
CA PRO A 314 -17.02 0.56 13.31
C PRO A 314 -18.22 1.51 13.13
N THR A 315 -19.23 1.06 12.38
CA THR A 315 -20.54 1.71 12.34
C THR A 315 -21.40 1.12 13.45
N TYR A 316 -21.76 1.96 14.45
CA TYR A 316 -22.66 1.59 15.55
C TYR A 316 -24.06 2.13 15.29
#